data_AF-A0A9N8LC50-F1
#
_entry.id   AF-A0A9N8LC50-F1
#
_cell.length_a   1.000
_cell.length_b   1.000
_cell.length_c   1.000
_cell.angle_alpha   90.00
_cell.angle_beta   90.00
_cell.angle_gamma   90.00
#
_symmetry.space_group_name_H-M   'P 1'
#
loop_
_entity.id
_entity.type
_entity.pdbx_description
1 polymer ?
#
loop_
_entity_poly.entity_id
_entity_poly.type
_entity_poly.pdbx_seq_one_letter_code
_entity_poly.pdbx_strand_id
1 'polypeptide(L)'
;MLRHEFPRTPCMHILEAAVLHALPLGTRFGVITTGADAVSDIDRGVRDVLGANSYRYIGTLSTGLGVVELQTGDPAKVQAVLKEHAAKLANMGADAIILGCAGMTGMEDVVRQGAQSALPPGKQVAVIDGAKAGVQLLSGLARCNYYGA
;
A
#
# COMPACT_ATOMS: atom_id res chain seq x y z
N MET A 1 -5.52 -1.92 22.11
CA MET A 1 -4.66 -2.05 20.90
C MET A 1 -4.12 -3.46 20.93
N LEU A 2 -4.30 -4.25 19.86
CA LEU A 2 -4.04 -5.71 19.88
C LEU A 2 -2.67 -6.10 20.46
N ARG A 3 -1.62 -5.34 20.15
CA ARG A 3 -0.26 -5.55 20.70
C ARG A 3 -0.17 -5.46 22.23
N HIS A 4 -0.98 -4.61 22.87
CA HIS A 4 -0.99 -4.48 24.34
C HIS A 4 -1.82 -5.58 25.00
N GLU A 5 -2.94 -5.97 24.37
CA GLU A 5 -3.80 -7.03 24.89
C GLU A 5 -3.17 -8.42 24.74
N PHE A 6 -2.36 -8.63 23.70
CA PHE A 6 -1.68 -9.89 23.41
C PHE A 6 -0.16 -9.70 23.25
N PRO A 7 0.58 -9.41 24.34
CA PRO A 7 2.00 -9.03 24.27
C PRO A 7 2.93 -10.14 23.77
N ARG A 8 2.48 -11.40 23.78
CA ARG A 8 3.22 -12.57 23.28
C ARG A 8 2.74 -13.07 21.91
N THR A 9 1.78 -12.38 21.30
CA THR A 9 1.24 -12.76 19.98
C THR A 9 1.69 -11.72 18.96
N PRO A 10 2.52 -12.09 17.96
CA PRO A 10 2.90 -11.19 16.89
C PRO A 10 1.68 -10.58 16.21
N CYS A 11 1.63 -9.24 16.17
CA CYS A 11 0.54 -8.48 15.57
C CYS A 11 1.13 -7.48 14.58
N MET A 12 0.58 -7.41 13.37
CA MET A 12 1.05 -6.54 12.30
C MET A 12 -0.13 -5.88 11.60
N HIS A 13 -0.04 -4.57 11.39
CA HIS A 13 -0.98 -3.81 10.60
C HIS A 13 -0.66 -3.98 9.10
N ILE A 14 -1.67 -4.03 8.24
CA ILE A 14 -1.46 -4.21 6.79
C ILE A 14 -0.60 -3.09 6.16
N LEU A 15 -0.65 -1.88 6.73
CA LEU A 15 0.22 -0.76 6.32
C LEU A 15 1.70 -1.03 6.65
N GLU A 16 1.99 -1.57 7.84
CA GLU A 16 3.36 -1.94 8.21
C GLU A 16 3.90 -2.99 7.25
N ALA A 17 3.09 -4.02 6.97
CA ALA A 17 3.47 -5.07 6.05
C ALA A 17 3.72 -4.53 4.63
N ALA A 18 2.84 -3.65 4.14
CA ALA A 18 2.98 -3.05 2.82
C ALA A 18 4.23 -2.17 2.69
N VAL A 19 4.51 -1.33 3.70
CA VAL A 19 5.73 -0.51 3.73
C VAL A 19 6.97 -1.40 3.74
N LEU A 20 7.01 -2.43 4.60
CA LEU A 20 8.13 -3.37 4.67
C LEU A 20 8.38 -4.12 3.36
N HIS A 21 7.34 -4.42 2.58
CA HIS A 21 7.46 -5.00 1.24
C HIS A 21 7.88 -3.96 0.17
N ALA A 22 7.46 -2.70 0.29
CA ALA A 22 7.86 -1.66 -0.65
C ALA A 22 9.37 -1.36 -0.59
N LEU A 23 9.98 -1.43 0.60
CA LEU A 23 11.40 -1.14 0.80
C LEU A 23 12.39 -2.04 0.02
N PRO A 24 12.20 -3.35 -0.13
CA PRO A 24 13.07 -4.18 -0.98
C PRO A 24 12.68 -4.17 -2.46
N LEU A 25 11.45 -3.77 -2.81
CA LEU A 25 10.93 -3.85 -4.18
C LEU A 25 11.21 -2.60 -5.03
N GLY A 26 11.50 -1.46 -4.40
CA GLY A 26 11.73 -0.20 -5.10
C GLY A 26 12.55 0.79 -4.29
N THR A 27 13.07 1.82 -4.95
CA THR A 27 13.77 2.94 -4.33
C THR A 27 12.79 3.88 -3.63
N ARG A 28 11.67 4.19 -4.29
CA ARG A 28 10.67 5.19 -3.86
C ARG A 28 9.25 4.63 -4.04
N PHE A 29 8.43 4.81 -3.03
CA PHE A 29 7.07 4.31 -3.03
C PHE A 29 6.04 5.39 -2.68
N GLY A 30 4.84 5.22 -3.21
CA GLY A 30 3.66 6.00 -2.87
C GLY A 30 2.49 5.11 -2.48
N VAL A 31 1.43 5.71 -1.94
CA VAL A 31 0.19 5.01 -1.58
C VAL A 31 -0.98 5.57 -2.38
N ILE A 32 -1.86 4.70 -2.87
CA ILE A 32 -3.18 5.10 -3.38
C ILE A 32 -4.22 4.72 -2.32
N THR A 33 -5.04 5.66 -1.89
CA THR A 33 -6.11 5.44 -0.89
C THR A 33 -7.49 5.86 -1.41
N THR A 34 -8.53 5.61 -0.62
CA THR A 34 -9.93 5.92 -0.93
C THR A 34 -10.19 7.44 -0.81
N GLY A 35 -10.82 7.88 0.28
CA GLY A 35 -11.20 9.28 0.51
C GLY A 35 -10.04 10.15 1.00
N ALA A 36 -10.19 11.46 0.83
CA ALA A 36 -9.18 12.44 1.23
C ALA A 36 -8.90 12.42 2.73
N ASP A 37 -9.90 12.09 3.54
CA ASP A 37 -9.79 12.02 5.00
C ASP A 37 -8.75 10.99 5.46
N ALA A 38 -8.57 9.91 4.69
CA ALA A 38 -7.60 8.85 5.01
C ALA A 38 -6.14 9.25 4.73
N VAL A 39 -5.89 10.30 3.93
CA VAL A 39 -4.54 10.69 3.50
C VAL A 39 -3.68 11.06 4.69
N SER A 40 -4.19 11.89 5.61
CA SER A 40 -3.42 12.37 6.75
C SER A 40 -3.00 11.26 7.71
N ASP A 41 -3.89 10.28 7.91
CA ASP A 41 -3.65 9.13 8.77
C ASP A 41 -2.68 8.13 8.13
N ILE A 42 -2.79 7.89 6.82
CA ILE A 42 -1.85 7.02 6.10
C ILE A 42 -0.46 7.66 6.06
N ASP A 43 -0.37 8.95 5.76
CA ASP A 43 0.88 9.69 5.76
C ASP A 43 1.58 9.61 7.12
N ARG A 44 0.82 9.79 8.21
CA ARG A 44 1.32 9.63 9.58
C ARG A 44 1.77 8.20 9.83
N GLY A 45 0.94 7.21 9.49
CA GLY A 45 1.25 5.80 9.68
C GLY A 45 2.52 5.36 8.92
N VAL A 46 2.72 5.79 7.68
CA VAL A 46 3.95 5.48 6.93
C VAL A 46 5.18 6.08 7.61
N ARG A 47 5.10 7.33 8.09
CA ARG A 47 6.20 7.96 8.84
C ARG A 47 6.48 7.23 10.15
N ASP A 48 5.46 6.79 10.87
CA ASP A 48 5.60 6.03 12.11
C ASP A 48 6.31 4.69 11.86
N VAL A 49 5.98 4.00 10.75
CA VAL A 49 6.67 2.74 10.36
C VAL A 49 8.12 2.98 9.96
N LEU A 50 8.41 4.06 9.26
CA LEU A 50 9.77 4.43 8.87
C LEU A 50 10.59 5.02 10.02
N GLY A 51 9.93 5.50 11.08
CA GLY A 51 10.52 6.22 12.21
C GLY A 51 10.97 7.66 11.90
N ALA A 52 10.75 8.15 10.67
CA ALA A 52 11.15 9.49 10.24
C ALA A 52 10.49 9.90 8.91
N ASN A 53 10.67 11.17 8.52
CA ASN A 53 10.51 11.57 7.13
C ASN A 53 11.57 10.89 6.25
N SER A 54 11.18 10.40 5.08
CA SER A 54 12.07 9.67 4.19
C SER A 54 11.85 10.08 2.74
N TYR A 55 12.94 10.26 1.99
CA TYR A 55 12.89 10.51 0.54
C TYR A 55 12.27 9.33 -0.24
N ARG A 56 12.28 8.13 0.37
CA ARG A 56 11.69 6.92 -0.20
C ARG A 56 10.17 7.01 -0.24
N TYR A 57 9.55 7.78 0.64
CA TYR A 57 8.10 7.95 0.65
C TYR A 57 7.70 9.22 -0.09
N ILE A 58 6.95 9.08 -1.18
CA ILE A 58 6.60 10.20 -2.06
C ILE A 58 5.20 10.79 -1.80
N GLY A 59 4.48 10.21 -0.84
CA GLY A 59 3.15 10.66 -0.40
C GLY A 59 2.02 9.69 -0.76
N THR A 60 0.83 10.04 -0.27
CA THR A 60 -0.43 9.34 -0.54
C THR A 60 -1.30 10.15 -1.50
N LEU A 61 -1.89 9.49 -2.49
CA LEU A 61 -2.95 10.07 -3.33
C LEU A 61 -4.29 9.42 -2.98
N SER A 62 -5.31 10.23 -2.74
CA SER A 62 -6.69 9.77 -2.59
C SER A 62 -7.36 9.73 -3.94
N THR A 63 -8.10 8.64 -4.23
CA THR A 63 -8.95 8.52 -5.43
C THR A 63 -10.19 9.43 -5.38
N GLY A 64 -10.50 9.99 -4.22
CA GLY A 64 -11.75 10.73 -3.98
C GLY A 64 -12.99 9.84 -3.89
N LEU A 65 -12.85 8.52 -4.05
CA LEU A 65 -13.94 7.56 -3.98
C LEU A 65 -14.08 7.02 -2.56
N GLY A 66 -15.32 6.87 -2.08
CA GLY A 66 -15.59 6.17 -0.83
C GLY A 66 -15.28 4.67 -0.93
N VAL A 67 -15.07 4.00 0.21
CA VAL A 67 -14.75 2.55 0.23
C VAL A 67 -15.83 1.72 -0.47
N VAL A 68 -17.11 2.03 -0.20
CA VAL A 68 -18.25 1.33 -0.82
C VAL A 68 -18.28 1.56 -2.33
N GLU A 69 -18.10 2.81 -2.77
CA GLU A 69 -18.04 3.14 -4.20
C GLU A 69 -16.90 2.43 -4.92
N LEU A 70 -15.75 2.25 -4.25
CA LEU A 70 -14.62 1.51 -4.78
C LEU A 70 -14.93 0.01 -5.03
N GLN A 71 -15.81 -0.57 -4.21
CA GLN A 71 -16.18 -2.00 -4.29
C GLN A 71 -17.40 -2.27 -5.16
N THR A 72 -18.41 -1.39 -5.12
CA THR A 72 -19.73 -1.65 -5.72
C THR A 72 -20.15 -0.58 -6.73
N GLY A 73 -19.33 0.46 -6.94
CA GLY A 73 -19.58 1.50 -7.91
C GLY A 73 -19.33 1.03 -9.35
N ASP A 74 -19.39 1.98 -10.29
CA ASP A 74 -19.10 1.71 -11.69
C ASP A 74 -17.63 1.24 -11.87
N PRO A 75 -17.39 -0.01 -12.32
CA PRO A 75 -16.05 -0.54 -12.49
C PRO A 75 -15.20 0.28 -13.46
N ALA A 76 -15.80 0.85 -14.50
CA ALA A 76 -15.07 1.65 -15.48
C ALA A 76 -14.54 2.94 -14.84
N LYS A 77 -15.38 3.62 -14.04
CA LYS A 77 -15.00 4.81 -13.27
C LYS A 77 -13.90 4.49 -12.27
N VAL A 78 -14.06 3.43 -11.47
CA VAL A 78 -13.05 3.02 -10.46
C VAL A 78 -11.70 2.73 -11.13
N GLN A 79 -11.71 1.97 -12.22
CA GLN A 79 -10.48 1.65 -12.94
C GLN A 79 -9.82 2.88 -13.56
N ALA A 80 -10.60 3.80 -14.13
CA ALA A 80 -10.06 5.03 -14.72
C ALA A 80 -9.33 5.86 -13.66
N VAL A 81 -9.96 6.07 -12.50
CA VAL A 81 -9.37 6.85 -11.39
C VAL A 81 -8.11 6.18 -10.85
N LEU A 82 -8.15 4.86 -10.59
CA LEU A 82 -6.98 4.12 -10.12
C LEU A 82 -5.82 4.20 -11.11
N LYS A 83 -6.11 4.09 -12.41
CA LYS A 83 -5.09 4.18 -13.46
C LYS A 83 -4.45 5.56 -13.50
N GLU A 84 -5.25 6.62 -13.43
CA GLU A 84 -4.78 8.00 -13.38
C GLU A 84 -3.85 8.23 -12.18
N HIS A 85 -4.24 7.76 -11.00
CA HIS A 85 -3.48 7.98 -9.77
C HIS A 85 -2.18 7.17 -9.76
N ALA A 86 -2.21 5.95 -10.30
CA ALA A 86 -1.03 5.13 -10.49
C ALA A 86 -0.04 5.77 -11.47
N ALA A 87 -0.52 6.29 -12.61
CA ALA A 87 0.28 7.04 -13.57
C ALA A 87 0.93 8.28 -12.92
N LYS A 88 0.17 9.00 -12.09
CA LYS A 88 0.68 10.18 -11.36
C LYS A 88 1.79 9.83 -10.38
N LEU A 89 1.62 8.78 -9.56
CA LEU A 89 2.70 8.32 -8.66
C LEU A 89 3.93 7.85 -9.43
N ALA A 90 3.75 7.13 -10.54
CA ALA A 90 4.86 6.70 -11.40
C ALA A 90 5.63 7.91 -11.96
N ASN A 91 4.93 8.95 -12.45
CA ASN A 91 5.54 10.21 -12.91
C ASN A 91 6.28 10.97 -11.80
N MET A 92 5.80 10.89 -10.55
CA MET A 92 6.49 11.44 -9.38
C MET A 92 7.75 10.63 -8.99
N GLY A 93 7.97 9.49 -9.64
CA GLY A 93 9.12 8.62 -9.47
C GLY A 93 8.90 7.43 -8.54
N ALA A 94 7.65 6.99 -8.32
CA ALA A 94 7.39 5.72 -7.65
C ALA A 94 7.80 4.54 -8.53
N ASP A 95 8.62 3.65 -7.98
CA ASP A 95 8.88 2.30 -8.51
C ASP A 95 8.18 1.21 -7.67
N ALA A 96 7.50 1.61 -6.59
CA ALA A 96 6.56 0.78 -5.83
C ALA A 96 5.28 1.56 -5.46
N ILE A 97 4.10 0.94 -5.54
CA ILE A 97 2.82 1.53 -5.17
C ILE A 97 2.10 0.61 -4.19
N ILE A 98 1.73 1.15 -3.04
CA ILE A 98 0.92 0.46 -2.02
C ILE A 98 -0.56 0.73 -2.25
N LEU A 99 -1.37 -0.33 -2.17
CA LEU A 99 -2.82 -0.24 -2.06
C LEU A 99 -3.19 0.12 -0.61
N GLY A 100 -3.60 1.36 -0.39
CA GLY A 100 -3.79 1.97 0.93
C GLY A 100 -5.11 1.61 1.63
N CYS A 101 -6.00 0.86 0.98
CA CYS A 101 -7.25 0.40 1.57
C CYS A 101 -7.46 -1.09 1.29
N ALA A 102 -7.92 -1.84 2.29
CA ALA A 102 -8.27 -3.26 2.14
C ALA A 102 -9.32 -3.49 1.04
N GLY A 103 -10.19 -2.51 0.78
CA GLY A 103 -11.17 -2.55 -0.31
C GLY A 103 -10.56 -2.54 -1.72
N MET A 104 -9.26 -2.29 -1.86
CA MET A 104 -8.54 -2.34 -3.14
C MET A 104 -7.87 -3.69 -3.41
N THR A 105 -7.99 -4.67 -2.51
CA THR A 105 -7.48 -6.03 -2.70
C THR A 105 -7.96 -6.60 -4.04
N GLY A 106 -7.04 -7.08 -4.87
CA GLY A 106 -7.35 -7.59 -6.22
C GLY A 106 -7.27 -6.56 -7.35
N MET A 107 -7.00 -5.28 -7.04
CA MET A 107 -6.87 -4.22 -8.04
C MET A 107 -5.42 -4.01 -8.54
N GLU A 108 -4.49 -4.90 -8.19
CA GLU A 108 -3.07 -4.77 -8.53
C GLU A 108 -2.82 -4.60 -10.03
N ASP A 109 -3.54 -5.35 -10.87
CA ASP A 109 -3.35 -5.31 -12.32
C ASP A 109 -3.82 -3.98 -12.91
N VAL A 110 -4.92 -3.41 -12.38
CA VAL A 110 -5.44 -2.11 -12.81
C VAL A 110 -4.43 -1.01 -12.49
N VAL A 111 -3.89 -1.01 -11.26
CA VAL A 111 -2.87 -0.06 -10.81
C VAL A 111 -1.58 -0.24 -11.61
N ARG A 112 -1.16 -1.48 -11.88
CA ARG A 112 0.04 -1.77 -12.69
C ARG A 112 -0.11 -1.26 -14.11
N GLN A 113 -1.27 -1.47 -14.75
CA GLN A 113 -1.56 -0.93 -16.09
C GLN A 113 -1.51 0.60 -16.11
N GLY A 114 -2.08 1.24 -15.09
CA GLY A 114 -2.04 2.70 -14.95
C GLY A 114 -0.63 3.25 -14.78
N ALA A 115 0.16 2.64 -13.89
CA ALA A 115 1.55 3.04 -13.71
C ALA A 115 2.37 2.84 -14.99
N GLN A 116 2.15 1.73 -15.71
CA GLN A 116 2.89 1.41 -16.94
C GLN A 116 2.62 2.41 -18.07
N SER A 117 1.43 3.02 -18.14
CA SER A 117 1.11 4.02 -19.19
C SER A 117 1.93 5.30 -19.06
N ALA A 118 2.48 5.59 -17.87
CA ALA A 118 3.36 6.72 -17.59
C ALA A 118 4.85 6.38 -17.69
N LEU A 119 5.21 5.10 -17.86
CA LEU A 119 6.60 4.64 -17.83
C LEU A 119 7.14 4.24 -19.20
N PRO A 120 8.44 4.46 -19.46
CA PRO A 120 9.06 3.97 -20.68
C PRO A 120 9.11 2.44 -20.72
N PRO A 121 9.21 1.83 -21.92
CA PRO A 121 9.39 0.39 -22.06
C PRO A 121 10.55 -0.14 -21.20
N GLY A 122 10.32 -1.27 -20.54
CA GLY A 122 11.32 -1.93 -19.68
C GLY A 122 11.36 -1.43 -18.24
N LYS A 123 10.70 -0.31 -17.89
CA LYS A 123 10.46 0.06 -16.48
C LYS A 123 9.16 -0.55 -15.97
N GLN A 124 9.18 -0.96 -14.70
CA GLN A 124 8.02 -1.55 -14.02
C GLN A 124 7.83 -0.92 -12.65
N VAL A 125 6.61 -1.03 -12.12
CA VAL A 125 6.25 -0.66 -10.75
C VAL A 125 5.78 -1.91 -10.02
N ALA A 126 6.31 -2.14 -8.82
CA ALA A 126 5.77 -3.14 -7.92
C ALA A 126 4.45 -2.63 -7.33
N VAL A 127 3.40 -3.44 -7.36
CA VAL A 127 2.13 -3.10 -6.69
C VAL A 127 1.97 -4.00 -5.47
N ILE A 128 1.78 -3.40 -4.30
CA ILE A 128 1.78 -4.07 -3.01
C ILE A 128 0.38 -4.04 -2.41
N ASP A 129 -0.18 -5.23 -2.22
CA ASP A 129 -1.34 -5.48 -1.38
C ASP A 129 -0.89 -5.78 0.05
N GLY A 130 -1.26 -4.90 0.99
CA GLY A 130 -0.91 -5.02 2.40
C GLY A 130 -1.50 -6.25 3.10
N ALA A 131 -2.64 -6.77 2.63
CA ALA A 131 -3.22 -8.00 3.17
C ALA A 131 -2.36 -9.22 2.78
N LYS A 132 -1.98 -9.33 1.50
CA LYS A 132 -1.07 -10.38 1.03
C LYS A 132 0.29 -10.30 1.71
N ALA A 133 0.86 -9.10 1.80
CA ALA A 133 2.13 -8.87 2.50
C ALA A 133 2.04 -9.28 3.97
N GLY A 134 0.95 -8.91 4.65
CA GLY A 134 0.70 -9.23 6.05
C GLY A 134 0.67 -10.73 6.30
N VAL A 135 -0.03 -11.50 5.46
CA VAL A 135 -0.06 -12.97 5.56
C VAL A 135 1.34 -13.57 5.47
N GLN A 136 2.18 -13.08 4.55
CA GLN A 136 3.54 -13.61 4.38
C GLN A 136 4.45 -13.29 5.57
N LEU A 137 4.48 -12.03 6.00
CA LEU A 137 5.31 -11.60 7.13
C LEU A 137 4.87 -12.24 8.44
N LEU A 138 3.57 -12.19 8.77
CA LEU A 138 3.04 -12.78 10.02
C LEU A 138 3.28 -14.28 10.09
N SER A 139 3.14 -15.01 8.97
CA SER A 139 3.46 -16.44 8.93
C SER A 139 4.93 -16.72 9.25
N GLY A 140 5.83 -15.86 8.78
CA GLY A 140 7.25 -15.91 9.14
C GLY A 140 7.48 -15.68 10.62
N LEU A 141 6.90 -14.62 11.18
CA LEU A 141 7.02 -14.30 12.60
C LEU A 141 6.47 -15.41 13.51
N ALA A 142 5.33 -16.00 13.15
CA ALA A 142 4.74 -17.12 13.88
C ALA A 142 5.66 -18.35 13.89
N ARG A 143 6.30 -18.68 12.75
CA ARG A 143 7.24 -19.80 12.65
C ARG A 143 8.53 -19.58 13.44
N CYS A 144 8.99 -18.34 13.58
CA CYS A 144 10.18 -18.02 14.36
C CYS A 144 10.02 -18.24 15.87
N ASN A 145 8.77 -18.30 16.36
CA ASN A 145 8.45 -18.55 17.78
C ASN A 145 9.28 -17.69 18.75
N TYR A 146 9.32 -16.37 18.53
CA TYR A 146 10.15 -15.44 19.31
C TYR A 146 9.90 -15.45 20.83
N TYR A 147 8.76 -15.96 21.27
CA TYR A 147 8.36 -16.01 22.69
C TYR A 147 8.44 -17.40 23.32
N GLY A 148 8.87 -18.42 22.56
CA GLY A 148 8.92 -19.81 23.05
C GLY A 148 7.53 -20.44 23.21
N ALA A 149 7.53 -21.73 23.56
CA ALA A 149 6.34 -22.48 23.97
C ALA A 149 6.07 -22.30 25.47
#